data_AF-A0A7V9LZT5-F1
#
_entry.id   AF-A0A7V9LZT5-F1
#
_cell.length_a   1.000
_cell.length_b   1.000
_cell.length_c   1.000
_cell.angle_alpha   90.00
_cell.angle_beta   90.00
_cell.angle_gamma   90.00
#
_symmetry.space_group_name_H-M   'P 1'
#
loop_
_entity.id
_entity.type
_entity.pdbx_description
1 polymer ?
#
loop_
_entity_poly.entity_id
_entity_poly.type
_entity_poly.pdbx_seq_one_letter_code
_entity_poly.pdbx_strand_id
1 'polypeptide(L)' 'MIERYTQKQLGKIPPPHFTRIIKAINELATDPRPPGCKKLTGRPGYRIRVGDYRIIYNIEDKILTVFVIDMGHRKNIYD' A
#
# COMPACT_ATOMS: atom_id res chain seq x y z
N MET A 1 4.18 -11.53 -3.08
CA MET A 1 3.58 -12.28 -1.94
C MET A 1 2.89 -11.26 -1.05
N ILE A 2 1.61 -11.44 -0.71
CA ILE A 2 0.92 -10.52 0.23
C ILE A 2 1.16 -11.05 1.64
N GLU A 3 1.80 -10.26 2.51
CA GLU A 3 2.04 -10.67 3.89
C GLU A 3 0.73 -10.85 4.68
N ARG A 4 0.72 -11.80 5.63
CA ARG A 4 -0.43 -12.06 6.51
C ARG A 4 -0.90 -10.81 7.28
N TYR A 5 0.02 -9.90 7.60
CA TYR A 5 -0.32 -8.63 8.23
C TYR A 5 -1.17 -7.75 7.31
N THR A 6 -0.78 -7.64 6.04
CA THR A 6 -1.54 -6.92 5.00
C THR A 6 -2.92 -7.56 4.78
N GLN A 7 -3.04 -8.88 4.81
CA GLN A 7 -4.34 -9.57 4.71
C GLN A 7 -5.30 -9.18 5.84
N LYS A 8 -4.81 -9.12 7.09
CA LYS A 8 -5.62 -8.70 8.25
C LYS A 8 -6.04 -7.23 8.17
N GLN A 9 -5.16 -6.36 7.69
CA GLN A 9 -5.47 -4.93 7.53
C GLN A 9 -6.49 -4.70 6.41
N LEU A 10 -6.30 -5.37 5.27
CA LEU A 10 -7.24 -5.33 4.15
C LEU A 10 -8.66 -5.76 4.57
N GLY A 11 -8.80 -6.77 5.43
CA GLY A 11 -10.10 -7.21 5.96
C GLY A 11 -10.85 -6.17 6.81
N LYS A 12 -10.17 -5.12 7.30
CA LYS A 12 -10.79 -4.03 8.07
C LYS A 12 -11.21 -2.84 7.20
N ILE A 13 -10.87 -2.86 5.91
CA ILE A 13 -11.12 -1.76 4.99
C ILE A 13 -12.53 -1.90 4.41
N PRO A 14 -13.37 -0.85 4.46
CA PRO A 14 -14.71 -0.92 3.88
C PRO A 14 -14.69 -1.27 2.38
N PRO A 15 -15.73 -1.96 1.86
CA PRO A 15 -15.75 -2.49 0.49
C PRO A 15 -15.34 -1.52 -0.63
N PRO A 16 -15.77 -0.24 -0.68
CA PRO A 16 -15.39 0.64 -1.79
C PRO A 16 -13.90 0.98 -1.80
N HIS A 17 -13.25 0.97 -0.64
CA HIS A 17 -11.81 1.24 -0.52
C HIS A 17 -11.00 -0.03 -0.75
N PHE A 18 -11.48 -1.18 -0.27
CA PHE A 18 -10.83 -2.48 -0.47
C PHE A 18 -10.62 -2.77 -1.95
N THR A 19 -11.67 -2.65 -2.77
CA THR A 19 -11.59 -2.92 -4.21
C THR A 19 -10.59 -2.00 -4.93
N ARG A 20 -10.53 -0.72 -4.53
CA ARG A 20 -9.56 0.25 -5.09
C ARG A 20 -8.12 -0.12 -4.74
N ILE A 21 -7.89 -0.56 -3.50
CA ILE A 21 -6.56 -0.97 -3.04
C ILE A 21 -6.12 -2.23 -3.76
N ILE A 22 -6.98 -3.26 -3.85
CA ILE A 22 -6.65 -4.49 -4.58
C ILE A 22 -6.34 -4.19 -6.05
N LYS A 23 -7.14 -3.34 -6.70
CA LYS A 23 -6.86 -2.91 -8.08
C LYS A 23 -5.48 -2.27 -8.21
N ALA A 24 -5.14 -1.32 -7.33
CA ALA A 24 -3.83 -0.66 -7.35
C ALA A 24 -2.68 -1.65 -7.07
N ILE A 25 -2.87 -2.63 -6.19
CA ILE A 25 -1.88 -3.69 -5.93
C ILE A 25 -1.64 -4.53 -7.18
N ASN A 26 -2.70 -4.89 -7.90
CA ASN A 26 -2.57 -5.66 -9.14
C ASN A 26 -1.85 -4.85 -10.23
N GLU A 27 -2.12 -3.54 -10.33
CA GLU A 27 -1.42 -2.64 -11.26
C GLU A 27 0.08 -2.54 -10.95
N LEU A 28 0.49 -2.64 -9.68
CA LEU A 28 1.91 -2.68 -9.29
C LEU A 28 2.65 -3.94 -9.78
N ALA A 29 1.94 -5.02 -10.09
CA ALA A 29 2.56 -6.21 -10.67
C ALA A 29 2.99 -5.98 -12.13
N THR A 30 2.23 -5.16 -12.87
CA THR A 30 2.51 -4.82 -14.27
C THR A 30 3.43 -3.61 -14.41
N ASP A 31 3.23 -2.58 -13.59
CA ASP A 31 4.07 -1.39 -13.52
C ASP A 31 4.45 -1.16 -12.05
N PRO A 32 5.62 -1.66 -11.61
CA PRO A 32 6.06 -1.50 -10.23
C PRO A 32 6.39 -0.07 -9.85
N ARG A 33 6.45 0.90 -10.78
CA ARG A 33 6.77 2.30 -10.50
C ARG A 33 5.81 3.23 -11.23
N PRO A 34 4.50 3.16 -10.93
CA PRO A 34 3.51 3.91 -11.65
C PRO A 34 3.65 5.41 -11.39
N PRO A 35 3.08 6.27 -12.25
CA PRO A 35 3.04 7.71 -12.04
C PRO A 35 2.51 8.07 -10.64
N GLY A 36 3.21 8.98 -9.95
CA GLY A 36 2.86 9.37 -8.58
C GLY A 36 3.42 8.46 -7.47
N CYS A 37 4.13 7.38 -7.82
CA CYS A 37 4.93 6.65 -6.84
C CYS A 37 6.05 7.54 -6.27
N LYS A 38 6.34 7.38 -4.98
CA LYS A 38 7.42 8.08 -4.28
C LYS A 38 8.31 7.09 -3.57
N LYS A 39 9.63 7.21 -3.76
CA LYS A 39 10.60 6.48 -2.96
C LYS A 39 10.47 6.88 -1.47
N LEU A 40 10.64 5.92 -0.58
CA LEU A 40 10.69 6.18 0.85
C LEU A 40 12.03 6.82 1.23
N THR A 41 12.00 7.71 2.22
CA THR A 41 13.21 8.31 2.79
C THR A 41 13.70 7.44 3.95
N GLY A 42 15.00 7.16 4.03
CA GLY A 42 15.61 6.45 5.16
C GLY A 42 15.43 4.92 5.16
N ARG A 43 14.71 4.34 4.20
CA ARG A 43 14.60 2.88 4.01
C ARG A 43 14.33 2.51 2.55
N PRO A 44 14.67 1.29 2.10
CA PRO A 44 14.25 0.81 0.79
C PRO A 44 12.72 0.78 0.69
N GLY A 45 12.22 0.96 -0.54
CA GLY A 45 10.80 0.88 -0.84
C GLY A 45 10.20 2.13 -1.46
N TYR A 46 8.95 1.97 -1.85
CA TYR A 46 8.14 2.95 -2.54
C TYR A 46 6.77 3.07 -1.88
N ARG A 47 6.07 4.15 -2.21
CA ARG A 47 4.76 4.50 -1.70
C ARG A 47 3.88 4.99 -2.86
N ILE A 48 2.64 4.53 -2.90
CA ILE A 48 1.56 5.13 -3.71
C ILE A 48 0.37 5.49 -2.81
N ARG A 49 -0.44 6.47 -3.22
CA ARG A 49 -1.64 6.89 -2.51
C ARG A 49 -2.88 6.39 -3.27
N VAL A 50 -3.80 5.74 -2.57
CA VAL A 50 -5.07 5.24 -3.11
C VAL A 50 -6.20 5.75 -2.22
N GLY A 51 -6.79 6.88 -2.61
CA GLY A 51 -7.72 7.61 -1.74
C GLY A 51 -7.02 8.04 -0.45
N ASP A 52 -7.55 7.61 0.70
CA ASP A 52 -6.99 7.90 2.02
C ASP A 52 -5.91 6.91 2.47
N TYR A 53 -5.71 5.83 1.72
CA TYR A 53 -4.77 4.77 2.05
C TYR A 53 -3.41 4.99 1.38
N ARG A 54 -2.35 4.48 2.01
CA ARG A 54 -1.00 4.45 1.45
C ARG A 54 -0.56 2.99 1.30
N ILE A 55 -0.21 2.63 0.07
CA ILE A 55 0.39 1.33 -0.21
C ILE A 55 1.89 1.54 -0.22
N ILE A 56 2.58 0.86 0.69
CA ILE A 56 4.03 0.82 0.76
C ILE A 56 4.48 -0.52 0.19
N TYR A 57 5.50 -0.53 -0.65
CA TYR A 57 5.97 -1.78 -1.23
C TYR A 57 7.46 -1.73 -1.55
N ASN A 58 8.07 -2.92 -1.55
CA ASN A 58 9.44 -3.14 -2.00
C ASN A 58 9.43 -3.94 -3.30
N ILE A 59 10.47 -3.72 -4.10
CA ILE A 59 10.74 -4.47 -5.32
C ILE A 59 12.10 -5.15 -5.09
N GLU A 60 12.10 -6.45 -4.84
CA GLU A 60 13.31 -7.25 -4.58
C GLU A 60 13.31 -8.45 -5.54
N ASP A 61 14.28 -8.54 -6.46
CA ASP A 61 14.48 -9.70 -7.36
C ASP A 61 13.20 -10.28 -8.00
N LYS A 62 12.31 -9.39 -8.48
CA LYS A 62 10.98 -9.67 -9.08
C LYS A 62 9.87 -10.04 -8.09
N ILE A 63 10.15 -10.03 -6.80
CA ILE A 63 9.17 -10.17 -5.73
C ILE A 63 8.70 -8.77 -5.31
N LEU A 64 7.41 -8.52 -5.54
CA LEU A 64 6.72 -7.36 -4.98
C LEU A 64 6.21 -7.72 -3.58
N THR A 65 6.78 -7.07 -2.56
CA THR A 65 6.32 -7.19 -1.16
C THR A 65 5.50 -5.97 -0.83
N VAL A 66 4.21 -6.16 -0.54
CA VAL A 66 3.23 -5.08 -0.39
C VAL A 66 2.70 -4.99 1.04
N PHE A 67 2.85 -3.81 1.61
CA PHE A 67 2.33 -3.38 2.91
C PHE A 67 1.29 -2.29 2.71
N VAL A 68 0.03 -2.59 3.01
CA VAL A 68 -1.01 -1.55 3.06
C VAL A 68 -0.94 -0.92 4.44
N ILE A 69 -0.53 0.35 4.50
CA ILE A 69 -0.55 1.13 5.74
C ILE A 69 -1.73 2.07 5.66
N ASP A 70 -2.67 1.91 6.60
CA ASP A 70 -3.67 2.95 6.85
C ASP A 70 -2.95 4.18 7.42
N MET A 71 -3.03 5.28 6.69
CA MET A 71 -2.71 6.59 7.25
C MET A 71 -3.72 7.60 6.71
N GLY A 72 -4.93 7.57 7.26
CA GLY A 72 -5.64 8.80 7.58
C GLY A 72 -7.17 8.73 7.60
N HIS A 73 -7.74 8.35 8.75
CA HIS A 73 -8.53 9.36 9.46
C HIS A 73 -7.50 10.14 10.29
N ARG A 74 -7.46 11.48 10.22
CA ARG A 74 -6.67 12.31 11.15
C ARG A 74 -7.24 12.24 12.58
N LYS A 75 -7.31 11.06 13.19
CA LYS A 75 -7.66 10.87 14.59
C LYS A 75 -6.73 9.81 15.18
N ASN A 76 -6.07 10.15 16.27
CA ASN A 76 -5.01 9.43 16.98
C ASN A 76 -3.58 9.54 16.41
N ILE A 77 -3.12 10.78 16.20
CA ILE A 77 -1.70 11.08 16.45
C ILE A 77 -1.50 11.90 17.75
N TYR A 78 -2.56 12.24 18.47
CA TYR A 78 -2.49 12.60 19.90
C TYR A 78 -3.80 12.19 20.58
N ASP A 79 -3.73 11.11 21.35
CA ASP A 79 -4.31 10.95 22.70
C ASP A 79 -3.55 9.79 23.39
#